data_AF-A0A4Z0M887-F1
#
_entry.id   AF-A0A4Z0M887-F1
#
_cell.length_a   1.000
_cell.length_b   1.000
_cell.length_c   1.000
_cell.angle_alpha   90.00
_cell.angle_beta   90.00
_cell.angle_gamma   90.00
#
_symmetry.space_group_name_H-M   'P 1'
#
loop_
_entity.id
_entity.type
_entity.pdbx_description
1 polymer ?
#
loop_
_entity_poly.entity_id
_entity_poly.type
_entity_poly.pdbx_seq_one_letter_code
_entity_poly.pdbx_strand_id
1 'polypeptide(L)' 'MRIALCAVLACLLAGCASKAAVGPSSRVACTEPRPQVCTMEYDPVCAELATGGTTEASSPCNACARDDVVGYSRGQCE' A
#
# COMPACT_ATOMS: atom_id res chain seq x y z
N MET A 1 6.25 -15.60 44.13
CA MET A 1 6.51 -14.25 43.56
C MET A 1 7.27 -14.26 42.24
N ARG A 2 8.39 -14.99 42.09
CA ARG A 2 9.17 -15.03 40.83
C ARG A 2 8.40 -15.59 39.62
N ILE A 3 7.58 -16.63 39.83
CA ILE A 3 6.78 -17.25 38.75
C ILE A 3 5.68 -16.30 38.25
N ALA A 4 5.03 -15.57 39.16
CA ALA A 4 4.04 -14.56 38.80
C ALA A 4 4.66 -13.38 38.03
N LEU A 5 5.90 -12.99 38.37
CA LEU A 5 6.64 -11.94 37.68
C LEU A 5 6.95 -12.35 36.22
N CYS A 6 7.35 -13.59 35.98
CA CYS A 6 7.62 -14.10 34.63
C CYS A 6 6.35 -14.18 33.77
N ALA A 7 5.21 -14.57 34.36
CA ALA A 7 3.94 -14.66 33.65
C ALA A 7 3.40 -13.28 33.21
N VAL A 8 3.53 -12.26 34.07
CA VAL A 8 3.14 -10.88 33.74
C VAL A 8 4.03 -10.30 32.63
N LEU A 9 5.34 -10.60 32.67
CA LEU A 9 6.26 -10.14 31.63
C LEU A 9 5.95 -10.72 30.24
N ALA A 10 5.54 -12.00 30.19
CA ALA A 10 5.21 -12.67 28.93
C ALA A 10 3.95 -12.11 28.25
N CYS A 11 2.94 -11.70 29.02
CA CYS A 11 1.73 -11.09 28.47
C CYS A 11 1.95 -9.69 27.87
N LEU A 12 2.97 -8.95 28.34
CA LEU A 12 3.31 -7.62 27.82
C LEU A 12 3.97 -7.66 26.43
N LEU A 13 4.43 -8.83 25.99
CA LEU A 13 5.11 -9.02 24.70
C LEU A 13 4.16 -9.50 23.58
N ALA A 14 2.87 -9.65 23.85
CA ALA A 14 1.90 -10.07 22.83
C ALA A 14 1.48 -8.87 21.96
N GLY A 15 2.01 -8.79 20.74
CA GLY A 15 1.57 -7.84 19.71
C GLY A 15 0.47 -8.42 18.82
N CYS A 16 -0.52 -7.61 18.44
CA CYS A 16 -1.50 -7.96 17.41
C CYS A 16 -0.89 -7.79 16.01
N ALA A 17 -0.72 -8.89 15.26
CA ALA A 17 -0.47 -8.84 13.83
C ALA A 17 -1.80 -8.68 13.09
N SER A 18 -2.11 -7.46 12.62
CA SER A 18 -3.30 -7.23 11.80
C SER A 18 -2.98 -7.62 10.35
N LYS A 19 -3.52 -8.76 9.90
CA LYS A 19 -3.45 -9.16 8.48
C LYS A 19 -4.46 -8.33 7.70
N ALA A 20 -3.99 -7.52 6.74
CA ALA A 20 -4.88 -6.76 5.88
C ALA A 20 -5.76 -7.71 5.05
N ALA A 21 -7.05 -7.39 4.95
CA ALA A 21 -8.00 -8.16 4.18
C ALA A 21 -7.80 -7.87 2.69
N VAL A 22 -7.44 -8.89 1.92
CA VAL A 22 -7.41 -8.86 0.46
C VAL A 22 -8.87 -8.77 -0.04
N GLY A 23 -9.36 -7.54 -0.18
CA GLY A 23 -10.54 -7.27 -0.99
C GLY A 23 -10.23 -7.53 -2.47
N PRO A 24 -11.23 -7.69 -3.35
CA PRO A 24 -10.99 -7.83 -4.78
C PRO A 24 -10.17 -6.61 -5.26
N SER A 25 -8.91 -6.86 -5.61
CA SER A 25 -7.98 -5.87 -6.12
C SER A 25 -8.48 -5.44 -7.50
N SER A 26 -9.43 -4.51 -7.50
CA SER A 26 -9.88 -3.83 -8.70
C SER A 26 -8.73 -2.95 -9.19
N ARG A 27 -7.85 -3.57 -9.99
CA ARG A 27 -6.78 -2.86 -10.66
C ARG A 27 -7.39 -1.85 -11.62
N VAL A 28 -6.95 -0.61 -11.51
CA VAL A 28 -7.37 0.51 -12.35
C VAL A 28 -6.27 0.76 -13.37
N ALA A 29 -6.60 0.70 -14.65
CA ALA A 29 -5.67 1.01 -15.73
C ALA A 29 -5.46 2.52 -15.86
N CYS A 30 -4.23 2.95 -16.14
CA CYS A 30 -3.96 4.32 -16.54
C CYS A 30 -4.41 4.52 -17.99
N THR A 31 -5.05 5.65 -18.27
CA THR A 31 -5.59 5.97 -19.60
C THR A 31 -5.01 7.29 -20.10
N GLU A 32 -5.03 7.47 -21.42
CA GLU A 32 -4.61 8.72 -22.06
C GLU A 32 -5.75 9.75 -22.13
N PRO A 33 -5.47 11.05 -22.02
CA PRO A 33 -4.16 11.66 -21.78
C PRO A 33 -3.70 11.56 -20.32
N ARG A 34 -2.42 11.28 -20.07
CA ARG A 34 -1.86 11.20 -18.71
C ARG A 34 -1.86 12.56 -18.00
N PRO A 35 -2.22 12.62 -16.70
CA PRO A 35 -2.18 13.87 -15.93
C PRO A 35 -0.74 14.40 -15.82
N GLN A 36 -0.57 15.68 -16.11
CA GLN A 36 0.73 16.36 -16.03
C GLN A 36 0.92 17.11 -14.70
N VAL A 37 -0.18 17.38 -13.99
CA VAL A 37 -0.20 18.09 -12.72
C VAL A 37 -1.09 17.32 -11.76
N CYS A 38 -0.57 17.02 -10.59
CA CYS A 38 -1.31 16.40 -9.50
C CYS A 38 -1.42 17.36 -8.31
N THR A 39 -2.47 17.22 -7.51
CA THR A 39 -2.60 17.91 -6.24
C THR A 39 -1.62 17.34 -5.21
N MET A 40 -1.54 17.98 -4.03
CA MET A 40 -0.80 17.45 -2.88
C MET A 40 -1.62 16.40 -2.10
N GLU A 41 -2.47 15.64 -2.80
CA GLU A 41 -3.24 14.54 -2.19
C GLU A 41 -2.30 13.38 -1.82
N TYR A 42 -2.57 12.80 -0.66
CA TYR A 42 -1.91 11.60 -0.19
C TYR A 42 -2.94 10.49 0.04
N ASP A 43 -3.12 9.65 -0.98
CA ASP A 43 -3.98 8.46 -1.00
C ASP A 43 -3.19 7.30 -1.64
N PRO A 44 -2.27 6.66 -0.89
CA PRO A 44 -1.25 5.81 -1.48
C PRO A 44 -1.84 4.59 -2.22
N VAL A 45 -1.23 4.29 -3.36
CA VAL A 45 -1.60 3.17 -4.23
C VAL A 45 -0.39 2.34 -4.62
N CYS A 46 -0.62 1.07 -4.91
CA CYS A 46 0.40 0.18 -5.45
C CYS A 46 0.34 0.22 -6.98
N ALA A 47 1.27 0.97 -7.58
CA ALA A 47 1.38 1.15 -9.02
C ALA A 47 2.05 -0.05 -9.69
N GLU A 48 1.56 -0.46 -10.85
CA GLU A 48 2.12 -1.51 -11.68
C GLU A 48 3.00 -0.91 -12.79
N LEU A 49 4.23 -1.38 -12.88
CA LEU A 49 5.18 -0.93 -13.89
C LEU A 49 4.99 -1.68 -15.21
N ALA A 50 5.19 -1.00 -16.33
CA ALA A 50 5.11 -1.60 -17.67
C ALA A 50 6.12 -2.74 -17.88
N THR A 51 7.29 -2.64 -17.23
CA THR A 51 8.34 -3.67 -17.24
C THR A 51 8.04 -4.86 -16.33
N GLY A 52 6.91 -4.83 -15.62
CA GLY A 52 6.58 -5.77 -14.55
C GLY A 52 7.07 -5.28 -13.18
N GLY A 53 6.45 -5.83 -12.13
CA GLY A 53 6.66 -5.41 -10.74
C GLY A 53 5.73 -4.27 -10.31
N THR A 54 5.85 -3.88 -9.04
CA THR A 54 5.04 -2.82 -8.44
C THR A 54 5.88 -1.82 -7.64
N THR A 55 5.35 -0.62 -7.46
CA THR A 55 5.95 0.45 -6.66
C THR A 55 4.88 1.25 -5.92
N GLU A 56 5.24 1.77 -4.75
CA GLU A 56 4.45 2.79 -4.05
C GLU A 56 4.29 4.05 -4.91
N ALA A 57 3.09 4.62 -4.91
CA ALA A 57 2.81 5.95 -5.43
C ALA A 57 1.91 6.72 -4.45
N SER A 58 2.19 8.01 -4.25
CA SER A 58 1.54 8.84 -3.24
C SER A 58 0.03 9.06 -3.45
N SER A 59 -0.44 8.93 -4.69
CA SER A 59 -1.85 9.08 -5.05
C SER A 59 -2.12 8.34 -6.38
N PRO A 60 -3.40 8.06 -6.72
CA PRO A 60 -3.79 7.61 -8.05
C PRO A 60 -3.28 8.51 -9.18
N CYS A 61 -3.31 9.83 -8.98
CA CYS A 61 -2.82 10.78 -9.96
C CYS A 61 -1.31 10.62 -10.16
N ASN A 62 -0.54 10.57 -9.07
CA ASN A 62 0.91 10.42 -9.13
C ASN A 62 1.33 9.08 -9.74
N ALA A 63 0.55 8.01 -9.57
CA ALA A 63 0.76 6.75 -10.26
C ALA A 63 0.57 6.94 -11.78
N CYS A 64 -0.58 7.47 -12.20
CA CYS A 64 -0.87 7.61 -13.62
C CYS A 64 -0.19 8.80 -14.32
N ALA A 65 0.50 9.69 -13.61
CA ALA A 65 1.34 10.73 -14.21
C ALA A 65 2.68 10.20 -14.74
N ARG A 66 3.10 9.01 -14.31
CA ARG A 66 4.37 8.41 -14.71
C ARG A 66 4.21 7.54 -15.94
N ASP A 67 4.99 7.79 -16.99
CA ASP A 67 4.90 7.04 -18.25
C ASP A 67 5.24 5.54 -18.11
N ASP A 68 6.01 5.17 -17.09
CA ASP A 68 6.43 3.79 -16.80
C ASP A 68 5.38 2.97 -16.05
N VAL A 69 4.25 3.56 -15.65
CA VAL A 69 3.15 2.91 -14.93
C VAL A 69 1.99 2.59 -15.87
N VAL A 70 1.46 1.36 -15.82
CA VAL A 70 0.31 0.91 -16.65
C VAL A 70 -1.02 0.88 -15.89
N GLY A 71 -0.98 0.88 -14.56
CA GLY A 71 -2.15 0.87 -13.71
C GLY A 71 -1.78 0.87 -12.24
N TYR A 72 -2.77 0.77 -11.36
CA TYR A 72 -2.56 0.69 -9.91
C TYR A 72 -3.68 -0.10 -9.23
N SER A 73 -3.40 -0.61 -8.03
CA SER A 73 -4.41 -1.07 -7.08
C SER A 73 -4.51 -0.11 -5.90
N ARG A 74 -5.70 0.04 -5.33
CA ARG A 74 -5.90 0.88 -4.14
C ARG A 74 -5.11 0.34 -2.95
N GLY A 75 -4.61 1.26 -2.12
CA GLY A 75 -3.79 0.94 -0.96
C GLY A 75 -2.32 0.73 -1.31
N GLN A 76 -1.50 0.78 -0.27
CA GLN A 76 -0.04 0.58 -0.34
C GLN A 76 0.32 -0.80 -0.89
N CYS A 77 1.56 -0.97 -1.36
CA CYS A 77 2.05 -2.30 -1.75
C CYS A 77 2.22 -3.23 -0.54
N GLU A 78 2.02 -4.53 -0.74
CA GLU A 78 2.20 -5.60 0.27
C GLU A 78 3.65 -6.05 0.45
#